data_AF-A0A519MUB9-F1
#
_entry.id   AF-A0A519MUB9-F1
#
_cell.length_a   1.000
_cell.length_b   1.000
_cell.length_c   1.000
_cell.angle_alpha   90.00
_cell.angle_beta   90.00
_cell.angle_gamma   90.00
#
_symmetry.space_group_name_H-M   'P 1'
#
loop_
_entity.id
_entity.type
_entity.pdbx_description
1 polymer ?
#
loop_
_entity_poly.entity_id
_entity_poly.type
_entity_poly.pdbx_seq_one_letter_code
_entity_poly.pdbx_strand_id
1 'polypeptide(L)'
;MRIVQTLTAVVFMLASCSQADCEFCALDVQRIDNGKFRIYEYCLASEFAFTGESYGTLILRKDEKFDIDSGYEVNGSLLEWISKDTLSICRFGGNTDQPRDTIAKITYEKLDDLTIKVFQYSGCNAAKVSEYSFDKITRDRNELTFHDVQNEYNAQELGTMRFKLGNIKFDSNADTLTLVSLTRIETGMDFTYHNPDGSYDKNLPRVEVTTVKLYPRKRIDLGDLDLDRVMLYAVR
;
A
#
# COMPACT_ATOMS: atom_id res chain seq x y z
N MET A 1 -31.30 67.83 -7.61
CA MET A 1 -29.86 68.16 -7.50
C MET A 1 -29.20 66.99 -6.79
N ARG A 2 -28.25 66.30 -7.45
CA ARG A 2 -27.02 65.67 -6.92
C ARG A 2 -27.11 65.03 -5.51
N ILE A 3 -26.80 63.76 -5.27
CA ILE A 3 -25.68 62.94 -5.77
C ILE A 3 -25.99 61.44 -5.59
N VAL A 4 -25.53 60.69 -6.59
CA VAL A 4 -25.33 59.24 -6.66
C VAL A 4 -24.22 58.83 -5.71
N GLN A 5 -24.40 57.83 -4.85
CA GLN A 5 -23.27 56.98 -4.46
C GLN A 5 -23.71 55.53 -4.30
N THR A 6 -23.34 54.78 -5.33
CA THR A 6 -23.29 53.33 -5.46
C THR A 6 -22.36 52.75 -4.40
N LEU A 7 -22.82 51.81 -3.58
CA LEU A 7 -21.94 50.86 -2.90
C LEU A 7 -22.27 49.46 -3.41
N THR A 8 -21.60 49.10 -4.50
CA THR A 8 -21.53 47.74 -5.00
C THR A 8 -20.76 46.92 -3.98
N ALA A 9 -21.47 46.16 -3.14
CA ALA A 9 -20.84 45.09 -2.38
C ALA A 9 -20.45 44.00 -3.39
N VAL A 10 -19.18 44.03 -3.78
CA VAL A 10 -18.50 42.92 -4.44
C VAL A 10 -18.49 41.77 -3.43
N VAL A 11 -19.51 40.91 -3.51
CA VAL A 11 -19.42 39.58 -2.95
C VAL A 11 -18.43 38.86 -3.85
N PHE A 12 -17.18 38.82 -3.38
CA PHE A 12 -16.15 37.95 -3.92
C PHE A 12 -16.75 36.55 -3.98
N MET A 13 -16.95 36.07 -5.21
CA MET A 13 -17.07 34.65 -5.48
C MET A 13 -15.80 34.00 -4.90
N LEU A 14 -15.90 33.42 -3.72
CA LEU A 14 -15.14 32.21 -3.44
C LEU A 14 -15.81 31.13 -4.29
N ALA A 15 -15.52 31.19 -5.59
CA ALA A 15 -15.53 30.01 -6.41
C ALA A 15 -14.68 29.02 -5.64
N SER A 16 -15.33 27.96 -5.15
CA SER A 16 -14.68 26.69 -4.88
C SER A 16 -13.64 26.51 -5.96
N CYS A 17 -12.37 26.35 -5.58
CA CYS A 17 -11.36 25.86 -6.48
C CYS A 17 -11.96 24.56 -7.04
N SER A 18 -12.44 24.63 -8.29
CA SER A 18 -12.84 23.46 -9.04
C SER A 18 -11.67 22.52 -8.95
N GLN A 19 -11.93 21.25 -8.64
CA GLN A 19 -11.05 20.12 -8.92
C GLN A 19 -10.20 20.46 -10.15
N ALA A 20 -8.98 20.95 -9.93
CA ALA A 20 -7.99 21.01 -10.97
C ALA A 20 -7.76 19.54 -11.28
N ASP A 21 -8.01 19.15 -12.52
CA ASP A 21 -7.97 17.79 -13.04
C ASP A 21 -6.74 17.05 -12.48
N CYS A 22 -6.91 16.35 -11.35
CA CYS A 22 -5.85 15.57 -10.76
C CYS A 22 -5.65 14.37 -11.67
N GLU A 23 -4.61 14.42 -12.49
CA GLU A 23 -4.24 13.29 -13.34
C GLU A 23 -3.66 12.19 -12.44
N PHE A 24 -4.45 11.14 -12.22
CA PHE A 24 -3.99 9.97 -11.47
C PHE A 24 -3.05 9.15 -12.34
N CYS A 25 -1.81 8.94 -11.90
CA CYS A 25 -0.91 7.93 -12.49
C CYS A 25 -1.34 6.51 -12.12
N ALA A 26 -1.99 6.34 -10.97
CA ALA A 26 -2.58 5.08 -10.55
C ALA A 26 -3.72 5.33 -9.55
N LEU A 27 -4.77 4.50 -9.62
CA LEU A 27 -5.82 4.43 -8.61
C LEU A 27 -6.19 2.97 -8.41
N ASP A 28 -5.79 2.42 -7.29
CA ASP A 28 -6.09 1.06 -6.90
C ASP A 28 -7.23 1.01 -5.87
N VAL A 29 -8.22 0.13 -6.06
CA VAL A 29 -9.35 -0.01 -5.11
C VAL A 29 -9.47 -1.42 -4.57
N GLN A 30 -9.42 -1.55 -3.25
CA GLN A 30 -9.71 -2.77 -2.51
C GLN A 30 -11.04 -2.66 -1.77
N ARG A 31 -11.96 -3.59 -2.04
CA ARG A 31 -13.16 -3.79 -1.22
C ARG A 31 -12.79 -4.57 0.03
N ILE A 32 -13.47 -4.35 1.15
CA ILE A 32 -13.20 -5.12 2.38
C ILE A 32 -14.29 -6.17 2.54
N ASP A 33 -13.93 -7.38 2.96
CA ASP A 33 -14.79 -8.56 3.12
C ASP A 33 -16.01 -8.33 4.03
N ASN A 34 -15.93 -7.35 4.94
CA ASN A 34 -17.05 -6.94 5.79
C ASN A 34 -18.11 -6.09 5.05
N GLY A 35 -17.80 -5.66 3.82
CA GLY A 35 -18.65 -4.86 2.95
C GLY A 35 -18.88 -3.42 3.41
N LYS A 36 -18.23 -2.97 4.48
CA LYS A 36 -18.46 -1.66 5.09
C LYS A 36 -17.53 -0.58 4.58
N PHE A 37 -16.33 -0.97 4.17
CA PHE A 37 -15.26 -0.04 3.80
C PHE A 37 -14.64 -0.41 2.45
N ARG A 38 -13.99 0.57 1.84
CA ARG A 38 -13.11 0.45 0.68
C ARG A 38 -11.79 1.13 1.00
N ILE A 39 -10.71 0.54 0.54
CA ILE A 39 -9.36 1.09 0.61
C ILE A 39 -8.99 1.54 -0.79
N TYR A 40 -8.51 2.77 -0.89
CA TYR A 40 -8.02 3.37 -2.12
C TYR A 40 -6.53 3.62 -1.93
N GLU A 41 -5.70 3.13 -2.84
CA GLU A 41 -4.33 3.60 -2.97
C GLU A 41 -4.22 4.40 -4.25
N TYR A 42 -3.67 5.61 -4.20
CA TYR A 42 -3.60 6.48 -5.35
C TYR A 42 -2.18 7.03 -5.54
N CYS A 43 -1.90 7.35 -6.79
CA CYS A 43 -0.72 8.06 -7.26
C CYS A 43 -1.23 9.28 -8.02
N LEU A 44 -0.84 10.47 -7.59
CA LEU A 44 -1.04 11.71 -8.33
C LEU A 44 0.19 12.02 -9.16
N ALA A 45 -0.02 12.19 -10.46
CA ALA A 45 1.03 12.63 -11.35
C ALA A 45 1.44 14.05 -10.96
N SER A 46 2.74 14.28 -10.99
CA SER A 46 3.30 15.60 -10.79
C SER A 46 3.54 16.24 -12.16
N GLU A 47 2.98 17.43 -12.37
CA GLU A 47 3.17 18.19 -13.62
C GLU A 47 4.57 18.83 -13.74
N PHE A 48 5.37 18.84 -12.67
CA PHE A 48 6.71 19.45 -12.70
C PHE A 48 7.82 18.39 -12.68
N ALA A 49 8.82 18.61 -13.54
CA ALA A 49 9.99 17.75 -13.72
C ALA A 49 10.85 17.49 -12.47
N PHE A 50 10.60 18.20 -11.37
CA PHE A 50 11.35 18.10 -10.11
C PHE A 50 10.47 17.84 -8.89
N THR A 51 9.15 17.72 -9.04
CA THR A 51 8.28 17.24 -7.96
C THR A 51 7.99 15.77 -8.19
N GLY A 52 8.20 14.96 -7.15
CA GLY A 52 7.86 13.54 -7.19
C GLY A 52 6.35 13.35 -7.25
N GLU A 53 5.93 12.20 -7.75
CA GLU A 53 4.54 11.74 -7.64
C GLU A 53 4.12 11.71 -6.16
N SER A 54 2.85 12.04 -5.90
CA SER A 54 2.30 11.94 -4.55
C SER A 54 1.52 10.64 -4.42
N TYR A 55 1.84 9.87 -3.39
CA TYR A 55 1.18 8.60 -3.10
C TYR A 55 0.39 8.71 -1.81
N GLY A 56 -0.78 8.10 -1.76
CA GLY A 56 -1.57 8.05 -0.55
C GLY A 56 -2.50 6.85 -0.48
N THR A 57 -2.99 6.58 0.72
CA THR A 57 -3.92 5.50 1.02
C THR A 57 -5.09 6.05 1.83
N LEU A 58 -6.31 5.85 1.35
CA LEU A 58 -7.54 6.31 2.00
C LEU A 58 -8.46 5.14 2.30
N ILE A 59 -9.09 5.18 3.48
CA ILE A 59 -10.20 4.27 3.83
C ILE A 59 -11.48 5.08 3.83
N LEU A 60 -12.43 4.68 2.99
CA LEU A 60 -13.76 5.27 2.89
C LEU A 60 -14.83 4.22 3.23
N ARG A 61 -16.00 4.66 3.67
CA ARG A 61 -17.17 3.78 3.76
C ARG A 61 -17.60 3.37 2.36
N LYS A 62 -18.22 2.19 2.23
CA LYS A 62 -18.58 1.61 0.92
C LYS A 62 -19.42 2.55 0.04
N ASP A 63 -20.30 3.35 0.63
CA ASP A 63 -21.22 4.21 -0.11
C ASP A 63 -20.70 5.65 -0.28
N GLU A 64 -19.53 5.95 0.29
CA GLU A 64 -18.87 7.24 0.09
C GLU A 64 -18.25 7.31 -1.31
N LYS A 65 -18.31 8.50 -1.91
CA LYS A 65 -17.62 8.79 -3.16
C LYS A 65 -16.14 8.99 -2.85
N PHE A 66 -15.28 8.47 -3.71
CA PHE A 66 -13.85 8.75 -3.63
C PHE A 66 -13.60 10.24 -3.84
N ASP A 67 -12.89 10.83 -2.89
CA ASP A 67 -12.33 12.19 -2.93
C ASP A 67 -11.05 12.14 -2.09
N ILE A 68 -9.95 12.68 -2.63
CA ILE A 68 -8.62 12.62 -2.03
C ILE A 68 -8.57 13.33 -0.68
N ASP A 69 -9.40 14.35 -0.50
CA ASP A 69 -9.51 15.12 0.75
C ASP A 69 -10.54 14.52 1.72
N SER A 70 -11.08 13.33 1.41
CA SER A 70 -12.14 12.69 2.16
C SER A 70 -11.76 11.30 2.69
N GLY A 71 -12.38 10.91 3.80
CA GLY A 71 -12.16 9.61 4.43
C GLY A 71 -11.03 9.63 5.45
N TYR A 72 -10.52 8.43 5.75
CA TYR A 72 -9.44 8.23 6.71
C TYR A 72 -8.11 8.04 5.97
N GLU A 73 -7.20 9.00 6.10
CA GLU A 73 -5.85 8.87 5.58
C GLU A 73 -5.05 7.86 6.40
N VAL A 74 -4.58 6.81 5.72
CA VAL A 74 -3.64 5.85 6.29
C VAL A 74 -2.25 6.42 6.13
N ASN A 75 -1.76 7.03 7.21
CA ASN A 75 -0.33 7.34 7.30
C ASN A 75 0.45 6.02 7.46
N GLY A 76 1.26 5.64 6.48
CA GLY A 76 2.05 4.40 6.49
C GLY A 76 1.61 3.41 5.41
N SER A 77 2.19 2.20 5.43
CA SER A 77 1.91 1.17 4.43
C SER A 77 0.99 0.10 4.99
N LEU A 78 0.03 -0.34 4.17
CA LEU A 78 -0.81 -1.48 4.48
C LEU A 78 0.04 -2.74 4.64
N LEU A 79 -0.35 -3.61 5.58
CA LEU A 79 0.22 -4.94 5.73
C LEU A 79 -0.86 -5.99 5.46
N GLU A 80 -1.54 -6.46 6.50
CA GLU A 80 -2.47 -7.58 6.43
C GLU A 80 -3.74 -7.34 7.25
N TRP A 81 -4.82 -7.97 6.82
CA TRP A 81 -6.01 -8.18 7.64
C TRP A 81 -5.72 -9.23 8.71
N ILE A 82 -5.86 -8.82 9.98
CA ILE A 82 -5.76 -9.72 11.13
C ILE A 82 -7.11 -10.41 11.37
N SER A 83 -8.18 -9.66 11.17
CA SER A 83 -9.58 -10.09 11.27
C SER A 83 -10.44 -9.23 10.35
N LYS A 84 -11.75 -9.50 10.28
CA LYS A 84 -12.69 -8.73 9.44
C LYS A 84 -12.83 -7.25 9.80
N ASP A 85 -12.42 -6.89 11.00
CA ASP A 85 -12.54 -5.58 11.63
C ASP A 85 -11.19 -5.05 12.12
N THR A 86 -10.08 -5.74 11.79
CA THR A 86 -8.74 -5.30 12.18
C THR A 86 -7.77 -5.40 11.02
N LEU A 87 -7.36 -4.22 10.53
CA LEU A 87 -6.31 -4.05 9.52
C LEU A 87 -5.00 -3.71 10.22
N SER A 88 -3.89 -4.28 9.76
CA SER A 88 -2.57 -3.87 10.21
C SER A 88 -1.87 -2.99 9.19
N ILE A 89 -1.14 -2.00 9.70
CA ILE A 89 -0.31 -1.09 8.91
C ILE A 89 1.07 -0.97 9.57
N CYS A 90 2.08 -0.61 8.80
CA CYS A 90 3.38 -0.22 9.33
C CYS A 90 3.66 1.26 9.11
N ARG A 91 4.37 1.86 10.07
CA ARG A 91 4.94 3.19 9.98
C ARG A 91 6.40 3.13 10.33
N PHE A 92 7.19 3.98 9.70
CA PHE A 92 8.58 4.23 10.04
C PHE A 92 8.68 5.61 10.69
N GLY A 93 9.54 5.75 11.68
CA GLY A 93 9.89 7.06 12.22
C GLY A 93 10.52 7.91 11.12
N GLY A 94 10.21 9.20 11.09
CA GLY A 94 10.77 10.14 10.09
C GLY A 94 12.25 10.45 10.26
N ASN A 95 12.95 9.75 11.17
CA ASN A 95 14.38 9.91 11.36
C ASN A 95 15.11 9.02 10.36
N THR A 96 16.10 9.57 9.66
CA THR A 96 16.99 8.84 8.75
C THR A 96 18.01 7.96 9.48
N ASP A 97 17.95 7.93 10.81
CA ASP A 97 18.85 7.16 11.65
C ASP A 97 18.56 5.67 11.52
N GLN A 98 19.62 4.86 11.62
CA GLN A 98 19.49 3.41 11.71
C GLN A 98 18.57 3.02 12.88
N PRO A 99 17.73 1.99 12.70
CA PRO A 99 16.91 1.47 13.79
C PRO A 99 17.81 0.99 14.94
N ARG A 100 17.45 1.38 16.17
CA ARG A 100 18.19 0.99 17.39
C ARG A 100 17.88 -0.44 17.85
N ASP A 101 16.72 -0.94 17.46
CA ASP A 101 16.23 -2.29 17.69
C ASP A 101 15.24 -2.68 16.59
N THR A 102 14.73 -3.91 16.64
CA THR A 102 13.75 -4.44 15.68
C THR A 102 12.31 -4.44 16.22
N ILE A 103 12.07 -3.84 17.39
CA ILE A 103 10.82 -3.95 18.12
C ILE A 103 9.89 -2.81 17.69
N ALA A 104 8.79 -3.16 17.04
CA ALA A 104 7.75 -2.19 16.74
C ALA A 104 7.00 -1.77 18.00
N LYS A 105 6.80 -0.47 18.19
CA LYS A 105 5.78 0.05 19.11
C LYS A 105 4.41 -0.21 18.48
N ILE A 106 3.54 -0.91 19.20
CA ILE A 106 2.19 -1.21 18.73
C ILE A 106 1.23 -0.16 19.28
N THR A 107 0.47 0.48 18.39
CA THR A 107 -0.66 1.35 18.75
C THR A 107 -1.91 0.91 18.00
N TYR A 108 -3.05 1.42 18.42
CA TYR A 108 -4.34 1.12 17.83
C TYR A 108 -5.07 2.42 17.51
N GLU A 109 -5.57 2.52 16.30
CA GLU A 109 -6.42 3.60 15.82
C GLU A 109 -7.81 3.03 15.52
N LYS A 110 -8.81 3.91 15.57
CA LYS A 110 -10.21 3.54 15.37
C LYS A 110 -10.83 4.41 14.29
N LEU A 111 -11.47 3.74 13.33
CA LEU A 111 -12.33 4.34 12.33
C LEU A 111 -13.68 3.63 12.41
N ASP A 112 -14.65 4.23 13.11
CA ASP A 112 -15.92 3.58 13.45
C ASP A 112 -15.69 2.20 14.11
N ASP A 113 -16.15 1.12 13.47
CA ASP A 113 -15.97 -0.26 13.90
C ASP A 113 -14.69 -0.93 13.36
N LEU A 114 -13.93 -0.26 12.49
CA LEU A 114 -12.63 -0.70 12.02
C LEU A 114 -11.54 -0.36 13.04
N THR A 115 -10.75 -1.37 13.40
CA THR A 115 -9.53 -1.24 14.18
C THR A 115 -8.33 -1.22 13.24
N ILE A 116 -7.47 -0.22 13.40
CA ILE A 116 -6.21 -0.15 12.67
C ILE A 116 -5.09 -0.43 13.68
N LYS A 117 -4.45 -1.59 13.56
CA LYS A 117 -3.29 -1.95 14.37
C LYS A 117 -2.03 -1.40 13.70
N VAL A 118 -1.38 -0.45 14.34
CA VAL A 118 -0.21 0.23 13.81
C VAL A 118 1.05 -0.40 14.40
N PHE A 119 1.95 -0.86 13.54
CA PHE A 119 3.31 -1.25 13.89
C PHE A 119 4.25 -0.08 13.57
N GLN A 120 4.66 0.66 14.61
CA GLN A 120 5.57 1.79 14.48
C GLN A 120 7.02 1.33 14.73
N TYR A 121 7.82 1.29 13.68
CA TYR A 121 9.27 1.10 13.77
C TYR A 121 9.98 2.45 13.90
N SER A 122 11.16 2.47 14.53
CA SER A 122 11.94 3.70 14.67
C SER A 122 12.55 4.18 13.35
N GLY A 123 12.80 3.25 12.42
CA GLY A 123 13.36 3.51 11.10
C GLY A 123 13.37 2.24 10.24
N CYS A 124 13.73 2.40 8.97
CA CYS A 124 13.94 1.33 8.00
C CYS A 124 15.35 1.51 7.42
N ASN A 125 16.14 0.44 7.37
CA ASN A 125 17.53 0.51 6.89
C ASN A 125 17.84 -0.49 5.77
N ALA A 126 16.83 -1.21 5.29
CA ALA A 126 16.98 -2.13 4.17
C ALA A 126 15.70 -2.19 3.33
N ALA A 127 15.88 -2.43 2.04
CA ALA A 127 14.79 -2.76 1.14
C ALA A 127 15.23 -3.87 0.20
N LYS A 128 14.33 -4.80 -0.09
CA LYS A 128 14.62 -5.96 -0.94
C LYS A 128 13.45 -6.25 -1.86
N VAL A 129 13.76 -6.65 -3.08
CA VAL A 129 12.79 -7.26 -3.99
C VAL A 129 13.09 -8.75 -4.07
N SER A 130 12.06 -9.57 -3.87
CA SER A 130 12.13 -11.02 -4.06
C SER A 130 11.16 -11.42 -5.16
N GLU A 131 11.68 -12.09 -6.18
CA GLU A 131 10.93 -12.47 -7.37
C GLU A 131 10.77 -13.99 -7.44
N TYR A 132 9.54 -14.42 -7.64
CA TYR A 132 9.16 -15.82 -7.66
C TYR A 132 8.21 -16.10 -8.82
N SER A 133 8.16 -17.35 -9.27
CA SER A 133 7.10 -17.86 -10.13
C SER A 133 6.31 -18.97 -9.47
N PHE A 134 5.09 -19.22 -9.97
CA PHE A 134 4.18 -20.22 -9.41
C PHE A 134 3.28 -20.83 -10.49
N ASP A 135 2.75 -22.03 -10.25
CA ASP A 135 1.86 -22.72 -11.19
C ASP A 135 0.38 -22.50 -10.93
N LYS A 136 0.02 -22.41 -9.65
CA LYS A 136 -1.37 -22.36 -9.21
C LYS A 136 -1.51 -21.43 -8.02
N ILE A 137 -2.62 -20.70 -8.00
CA ILE A 137 -3.05 -19.88 -6.87
C ILE A 137 -4.40 -20.40 -6.39
N THR A 138 -4.58 -20.45 -5.08
CA THR A 138 -5.88 -20.71 -4.46
C THR A 138 -6.14 -19.67 -3.39
N ARG A 139 -7.41 -19.32 -3.23
CA ARG A 139 -7.86 -18.35 -2.24
C ARG A 139 -8.70 -19.03 -1.17
N ASP A 140 -8.37 -18.74 0.07
CA ASP A 140 -9.24 -18.97 1.22
C ASP A 140 -9.78 -17.62 1.73
N ARG A 141 -10.56 -17.64 2.81
CA ARG A 141 -11.23 -16.43 3.33
C ARG A 141 -10.27 -15.27 3.62
N ASN A 142 -9.11 -15.58 4.21
CA ASN A 142 -8.18 -14.58 4.72
C ASN A 142 -6.78 -14.66 4.09
N GLU A 143 -6.53 -15.60 3.17
CA GLU A 143 -5.20 -15.84 2.62
C GLU A 143 -5.23 -16.26 1.14
N LEU A 144 -4.13 -15.98 0.45
CA LEU A 144 -3.79 -16.54 -0.84
C LEU A 144 -2.68 -17.56 -0.66
N THR A 145 -2.85 -18.72 -1.28
CA THR A 145 -1.88 -19.80 -1.32
C THR A 145 -1.37 -19.97 -2.75
N PHE A 146 -0.05 -19.84 -2.91
CA PHE A 146 0.67 -20.03 -4.16
C PHE A 146 1.37 -21.39 -4.11
N HIS A 147 1.13 -22.23 -5.12
CA HIS A 147 1.64 -23.59 -5.21
C HIS A 147 2.76 -23.69 -6.25
N ASP A 148 3.67 -24.63 -5.99
CA ASP A 148 4.84 -24.91 -6.82
C ASP A 148 5.69 -23.66 -7.06
N VAL A 149 5.94 -22.92 -5.97
CA VAL A 149 6.67 -21.66 -6.01
C VAL A 149 8.15 -21.89 -6.22
N GLN A 150 8.74 -21.14 -7.15
CA GLN A 150 10.14 -21.18 -7.49
C GLN A 150 10.76 -19.78 -7.44
N ASN A 151 12.01 -19.67 -7.04
CA ASN A 151 12.77 -18.42 -7.11
C ASN A 151 13.24 -18.14 -8.54
N GLU A 152 12.98 -16.93 -9.05
CA GLU A 152 13.32 -16.55 -10.43
C GLU A 152 14.82 -16.47 -10.70
N TYR A 153 15.62 -16.11 -9.69
CA TYR A 153 17.05 -15.88 -9.87
C TYR A 153 17.87 -17.17 -9.96
N ASN A 154 17.49 -18.19 -9.19
CA ASN A 154 18.28 -19.42 -9.06
C ASN A 154 17.49 -20.71 -9.30
N ALA A 155 16.24 -20.60 -9.76
CA ALA A 155 15.37 -21.74 -10.04
C ALA A 155 15.13 -22.67 -8.82
N GLN A 156 15.37 -22.18 -7.60
CA GLN A 156 15.18 -22.97 -6.39
C GLN A 156 13.69 -23.20 -6.12
N GLU A 157 13.29 -24.46 -5.98
CA GLU A 157 11.95 -24.86 -5.55
C GLU A 157 11.73 -24.51 -4.07
N LEU A 158 10.62 -23.83 -3.78
CA LEU A 158 10.22 -23.37 -2.45
C LEU A 158 8.91 -24.01 -1.98
N GLY A 159 8.21 -24.73 -2.86
CA GLY A 159 6.97 -25.43 -2.53
C GLY A 159 5.76 -24.50 -2.48
N THR A 160 5.19 -24.28 -1.30
CA THR A 160 3.98 -23.46 -1.14
C THR A 160 4.29 -22.19 -0.37
N MET A 161 3.81 -21.05 -0.88
CA MET A 161 3.80 -19.78 -0.13
C MET A 161 2.39 -19.37 0.22
N ARG A 162 2.21 -18.78 1.40
CA ARG A 162 0.92 -18.29 1.89
C ARG A 162 1.05 -16.86 2.38
N PHE A 163 0.10 -16.02 1.99
CA PHE A 163 0.06 -14.62 2.36
C PHE A 163 -1.34 -14.25 2.81
N LYS A 164 -1.45 -13.53 3.92
CA LYS A 164 -2.73 -12.96 4.33
C LYS A 164 -3.13 -11.85 3.38
N LEU A 165 -4.43 -11.69 3.18
CA LEU A 165 -5.00 -10.58 2.42
C LEU A 165 -4.69 -9.25 3.11
N GLY A 166 -4.66 -8.15 2.35
CA GLY A 166 -4.30 -6.83 2.87
C GLY A 166 -3.70 -5.99 1.75
N ASN A 167 -2.39 -5.88 1.73
CA ASN A 167 -1.64 -5.12 0.72
C ASN A 167 -1.30 -5.91 -0.55
N ILE A 168 -2.15 -6.86 -0.95
CA ILE A 168 -1.92 -7.66 -2.14
C ILE A 168 -2.50 -6.95 -3.36
N LYS A 169 -1.64 -6.70 -4.35
CA LYS A 169 -1.96 -6.08 -5.64
C LYS A 169 -1.91 -7.10 -6.76
N PHE A 170 -2.85 -6.96 -7.70
CA PHE A 170 -2.97 -7.82 -8.86
C PHE A 170 -2.82 -6.97 -10.12
N ASP A 171 -1.77 -7.25 -10.89
CA ASP A 171 -1.61 -6.70 -12.22
C ASP A 171 -2.13 -7.71 -13.25
N SER A 172 -2.84 -7.20 -14.25
CA SER A 172 -3.40 -8.04 -15.30
C SER A 172 -3.26 -7.42 -16.68
N ASN A 173 -3.34 -8.30 -17.69
CA ASN A 173 -3.60 -7.92 -19.07
C ASN A 173 -4.95 -8.51 -19.47
N ALA A 174 -5.94 -7.64 -19.69
CA ALA A 174 -7.34 -8.01 -19.84
C ALA A 174 -7.82 -8.88 -18.65
N ASP A 175 -8.25 -10.12 -18.93
CA ASP A 175 -8.76 -11.09 -17.96
C ASP A 175 -7.66 -11.98 -17.37
N THR A 176 -6.40 -11.81 -17.80
CA THR A 176 -5.31 -12.71 -17.41
C THR A 176 -4.40 -12.07 -16.37
N LEU A 177 -4.18 -12.77 -15.26
CA LEU A 177 -3.23 -12.38 -14.21
C LEU A 177 -1.80 -12.38 -14.76
N THR A 178 -1.06 -11.29 -14.56
CA THR A 178 0.35 -11.16 -15.00
C THR A 178 1.33 -11.04 -13.84
N LEU A 179 0.93 -10.44 -12.72
CA LEU A 179 1.77 -10.31 -11.54
C LEU A 179 0.89 -10.18 -10.29
N VAL A 180 1.31 -10.84 -9.21
CA VAL A 180 0.84 -10.53 -7.85
C VAL A 180 1.99 -9.91 -7.09
N SER A 181 1.76 -8.75 -6.48
CA SER A 181 2.75 -8.09 -5.65
C SER A 181 2.21 -7.77 -4.26
N LEU A 182 3.09 -7.82 -3.26
CA LEU A 182 2.77 -7.44 -1.89
C LEU A 182 4.05 -7.04 -1.17
N THR A 183 3.91 -6.31 -0.06
CA THR A 183 5.02 -5.88 0.77
C THR A 183 4.95 -6.54 2.15
N ARG A 184 6.09 -6.88 2.73
CA ARG A 184 6.17 -7.33 4.12
C ARG A 184 7.34 -6.68 4.84
N ILE A 185 7.26 -6.64 6.16
CA ILE A 185 8.36 -6.19 6.99
C ILE A 185 9.11 -7.40 7.53
N GLU A 186 10.41 -7.44 7.26
CA GLU A 186 11.32 -8.43 7.82
C GLU A 186 12.22 -7.77 8.86
N THR A 187 12.48 -8.48 9.95
CA THR A 187 13.34 -7.98 11.02
C THR A 187 14.43 -8.99 11.36
N GLY A 188 15.65 -8.51 11.65
CA GLY A 188 16.80 -9.35 11.95
C GLY A 188 17.86 -8.64 12.79
N MET A 189 18.86 -9.37 13.26
CA MET A 189 20.04 -8.86 13.97
C MET A 189 21.33 -9.15 13.19
N ASP A 190 21.26 -8.94 11.88
CA ASP A 190 22.27 -9.33 10.90
C ASP A 190 22.59 -8.18 9.92
N PHE A 191 22.16 -6.95 10.21
CA PHE A 191 22.50 -5.80 9.38
C PHE A 191 24.00 -5.49 9.46
N THR A 192 24.58 -5.17 8.32
CA THR A 192 25.97 -4.72 8.18
C THR A 192 25.97 -3.33 7.62
N TYR A 193 26.56 -2.38 8.35
CA TYR A 193 26.72 -1.00 7.90
C TYR A 193 28.16 -0.75 7.46
N HIS A 194 28.32 -0.08 6.32
CA HIS A 194 29.62 0.29 5.77
C HIS A 194 29.92 1.75 6.10
N ASN A 195 30.91 1.97 6.95
CA ASN A 195 31.31 3.30 7.38
C ASN A 195 32.13 4.02 6.27
N PRO A 196 32.11 5.36 6.21
CA PRO A 196 32.90 6.12 5.23
C PRO A 196 34.41 5.92 5.32
N ASP A 197 34.92 5.49 6.47
CA ASP A 197 36.34 5.20 6.71
C ASP A 197 36.78 3.81 6.20
N GLY A 198 35.85 3.05 5.60
CA GLY A 198 36.09 1.70 5.09
C GLY A 198 35.93 0.59 6.13
N SER A 199 35.65 0.93 7.40
CA SER A 199 35.26 -0.06 8.41
C SER A 199 33.81 -0.52 8.22
N TYR A 200 33.42 -1.55 8.96
CA TYR A 200 32.04 -2.01 8.97
C TYR A 200 31.59 -2.36 10.39
N ASP A 201 30.33 -2.05 10.66
CA ASP A 201 29.62 -2.50 11.85
C ASP A 201 28.71 -3.67 11.47
N LYS A 202 28.69 -4.71 12.30
CA LYS A 202 27.95 -5.96 12.04
C LYS A 202 27.00 -6.28 13.18
N ASN A 203 26.06 -7.18 12.90
CA ASN A 203 25.03 -7.63 13.83
C ASN A 203 24.16 -6.48 14.36
N LEU A 204 23.95 -5.48 13.50
CA LEU A 204 23.06 -4.37 13.79
C LEU A 204 21.60 -4.79 13.56
N PRO A 205 20.63 -4.09 14.18
CA PRO A 205 19.22 -4.28 13.88
C PRO A 205 18.94 -4.05 12.39
N ARG A 206 18.25 -5.00 11.78
CA ARG A 206 17.69 -4.90 10.43
C ARG A 206 16.18 -4.73 10.54
N VAL A 207 15.66 -3.66 9.96
CA VAL A 207 14.24 -3.51 9.64
C VAL A 207 14.17 -3.29 8.14
N GLU A 208 13.68 -4.31 7.45
CA GLU A 208 13.67 -4.40 5.99
C GLU A 208 12.24 -4.36 5.44
N VAL A 209 12.03 -3.55 4.40
CA VAL A 209 10.84 -3.62 3.57
C VAL A 209 11.11 -4.58 2.41
N THR A 210 10.44 -5.73 2.41
CA THR A 210 10.57 -6.73 1.35
C THR A 210 9.35 -6.67 0.44
N THR A 211 9.57 -6.31 -0.82
CA THR A 211 8.57 -6.44 -1.89
C THR A 211 8.66 -7.82 -2.52
N VAL A 212 7.57 -8.57 -2.45
CA VAL A 212 7.45 -9.89 -3.07
C VAL A 212 6.70 -9.74 -4.38
N LYS A 213 7.27 -10.28 -5.46
CA LYS A 213 6.65 -10.36 -6.78
C LYS A 213 6.48 -11.82 -7.17
N LEU A 214 5.27 -12.19 -7.57
CA LEU A 214 4.88 -13.55 -7.92
C LEU A 214 4.33 -13.55 -9.36
N TYR A 215 5.03 -14.25 -10.25
CA TYR A 215 4.69 -14.36 -11.67
C TYR A 215 4.05 -15.72 -11.97
N PRO A 216 2.87 -15.76 -12.60
CA PRO A 216 2.24 -17.02 -12.95
C PRO A 216 2.98 -17.66 -14.15
N ARG A 217 3.35 -18.94 -14.05
CA ARG A 217 3.96 -19.70 -15.18
C ARG A 217 2.91 -20.19 -16.17
N LYS A 218 1.66 -20.27 -15.73
CA LYS A 218 0.51 -20.70 -16.52
C LYS A 218 -0.51 -19.56 -16.55
N ARG A 219 -1.29 -19.48 -17.61
CA ARG A 219 -2.42 -18.55 -17.68
C ARG A 219 -3.36 -18.79 -16.51
N ILE A 220 -3.70 -17.72 -15.78
CA ILE A 220 -4.69 -17.71 -14.71
C ILE A 220 -5.70 -16.63 -15.04
N ASP A 221 -6.95 -17.04 -15.20
CA ASP A 221 -8.04 -16.12 -15.47
C ASP A 221 -8.51 -15.49 -14.15
N LEU A 222 -8.60 -14.16 -14.15
CA LEU A 222 -9.00 -13.37 -12.98
C LEU A 222 -10.41 -13.74 -12.47
N GLY A 223 -11.30 -14.16 -13.37
CA GLY A 223 -12.65 -14.62 -13.00
C GLY A 223 -12.64 -15.80 -12.02
N ASP A 224 -11.60 -16.62 -12.02
CA ASP A 224 -11.49 -17.81 -11.16
C ASP A 224 -11.14 -17.46 -9.70
N LEU A 225 -10.76 -16.21 -9.43
CA LEU A 225 -10.19 -15.78 -8.15
C LEU A 225 -11.16 -15.00 -7.23
N ASP A 226 -12.44 -14.88 -7.62
CA ASP A 226 -13.50 -14.13 -6.90
C ASP A 226 -13.02 -12.75 -6.44
N LEU A 227 -12.55 -11.96 -7.40
CA LEU A 227 -11.75 -10.76 -7.16
C LEU A 227 -12.47 -9.58 -6.49
N ASP A 228 -13.80 -9.62 -6.46
CA ASP A 228 -14.70 -8.57 -6.00
C ASP A 228 -14.55 -8.18 -4.52
N ARG A 229 -13.64 -8.81 -3.78
CA ARG A 229 -13.72 -8.91 -2.32
C ARG A 229 -12.57 -8.34 -1.50
N VAL A 230 -11.31 -8.34 -1.95
CA VAL A 230 -10.17 -7.88 -1.10
C VAL A 230 -8.92 -7.43 -1.86
N MET A 231 -9.01 -6.95 -3.10
CA MET A 231 -7.79 -6.69 -3.89
C MET A 231 -7.80 -5.32 -4.55
N LEU A 232 -6.61 -4.73 -4.59
CA LEU A 232 -6.30 -3.48 -5.25
C LEU A 232 -6.20 -3.74 -6.77
N TYR A 233 -7.07 -3.07 -7.53
CA TYR A 233 -7.04 -3.07 -9.00
C TYR A 233 -6.86 -1.66 -9.52
N ALA A 234 -5.98 -1.51 -10.51
CA ALA A 234 -5.88 -0.29 -11.29
C ALA A 234 -7.23 0.02 -11.95
N VAL A 235 -7.85 1.13 -11.54
CA VAL A 235 -8.96 1.76 -12.24
C VAL A 235 -8.35 2.48 -13.43
N ARG A 236 -8.48 1.89 -14.62
CA ARG A 236 -8.16 2.53 -15.89
C ARG A 236 -9.40 3.21 -16.46
#